data_AF-A0A7Z9LQ25-F1
#
_entry.id   AF-A0A7Z9LQ25-F1
#
_cell.length_a   1.000
_cell.length_b   1.000
_cell.length_c   1.000
_cell.angle_alpha   90.00
_cell.angle_beta   90.00
_cell.angle_gamma   90.00
#
_symmetry.space_group_name_H-M   'P 1'
#
loop_
_entity.id
_entity.type
_entity.pdbx_description
1 polymer ?
#
loop_
_entity_poly.entity_id
_entity_poly.type
_entity_poly.pdbx_seq_one_letter_code
_entity_poly.pdbx_strand_id
1 'polypeptide(L)'
;SQWPEPHPPSPVSLDIRIDSDGRDSFNGLREIVRHAYPISDDDQRLRAAMAHNSGTPGIAFDRLRRDYWTRREFSAYRVDSSAIGAETELYCEALGFKLA
;
A
#
# COMPACT_ATOMS: atom_id res chain seq x y z
N SER A 1 -20.49 21.72 -1.82
CA SER A 1 -20.06 20.33 -2.04
C SER A 1 -19.45 19.77 -0.78
N GLN A 2 -20.02 18.69 -0.26
CA GLN A 2 -19.47 17.92 0.84
C GLN A 2 -18.48 16.94 0.20
N TRP A 3 -17.18 17.15 0.43
CA TRP A 3 -16.15 16.20 0.01
C TRP A 3 -16.31 14.92 0.84
N PRO A 4 -16.14 13.71 0.26
CA PRO A 4 -16.16 12.50 1.05
C PRO A 4 -15.09 12.59 2.16
N GLU A 5 -15.49 12.24 3.38
CA GLU A 5 -14.66 12.23 4.59
C GLU A 5 -13.23 11.69 4.30
N PRO A 6 -12.16 12.38 4.75
CA PRO A 6 -10.84 11.82 4.66
C PRO A 6 -10.76 10.70 5.69
N HIS A 7 -10.79 9.44 5.26
CA HIS A 7 -10.08 8.28 5.83
C HIS A 7 -10.74 6.98 5.32
N PRO A 8 -10.00 6.11 4.60
CA PRO A 8 -9.64 4.81 5.20
C PRO A 8 -8.32 4.18 4.64
N PRO A 9 -7.84 3.03 5.17
CA PRO A 9 -7.77 2.59 6.55
C PRO A 9 -6.31 2.60 7.08
N SER A 10 -6.13 2.88 8.37
CA SER A 10 -5.06 2.25 9.15
C SER A 10 -5.78 1.44 10.23
N PRO A 11 -5.42 0.17 10.48
CA PRO A 11 -4.14 -0.45 10.18
C PRO A 11 -4.26 -1.53 9.10
N VAL A 12 -3.48 -1.37 8.01
CA VAL A 12 -2.97 -2.54 7.31
C VAL A 12 -2.31 -3.40 8.38
N SER A 13 -2.80 -4.62 8.59
CA SER A 13 -2.19 -5.55 9.54
C SER A 13 -0.69 -5.59 9.28
N LEU A 14 0.11 -5.37 10.33
CA LEU A 14 1.56 -5.50 10.23
C LEU A 14 1.97 -6.94 9.96
N ASP A 15 1.10 -7.88 10.33
CA ASP A 15 1.18 -9.28 9.96
C ASP A 15 0.56 -9.51 8.58
N ILE A 16 1.36 -10.02 7.65
CA ILE A 16 0.97 -10.34 6.28
C ILE A 16 1.01 -11.85 6.12
N ARG A 17 -0.13 -12.43 5.77
CA ARG A 17 -0.21 -13.83 5.34
C ARG A 17 -0.86 -13.87 3.96
N ILE A 18 -0.11 -14.36 2.97
CA ILE A 18 -0.56 -14.54 1.60
C ILE A 18 -0.15 -15.94 1.17
N ASP A 19 -1.13 -16.80 0.92
CA ASP A 19 -0.88 -18.18 0.49
C ASP A 19 -0.44 -18.20 -0.98
N SER A 20 0.86 -18.02 -1.21
CA SER A 20 1.48 -18.01 -2.54
C SER A 20 2.49 -19.13 -2.74
N ASP A 21 2.59 -20.09 -1.82
CA ASP A 21 3.40 -21.30 -2.01
C ASP A 21 2.97 -22.06 -3.27
N GLY A 22 3.96 -22.49 -4.07
CA GLY A 22 3.76 -23.10 -5.37
C GLY A 22 3.23 -22.18 -6.49
N ARG A 23 3.07 -20.87 -6.23
CA ARG A 23 2.71 -19.87 -7.26
C ARG A 23 3.95 -19.15 -7.77
N ASP A 24 3.77 -18.41 -8.87
CA ASP A 24 4.76 -17.45 -9.36
C ASP A 24 5.18 -16.46 -8.25
N SER A 25 6.48 -16.44 -7.96
CA SER A 25 7.07 -15.69 -6.84
C SER A 25 6.82 -14.19 -6.95
N PHE A 26 6.83 -13.66 -8.17
CA PHE A 26 6.58 -12.24 -8.43
C PHE A 26 5.13 -11.85 -8.12
N ASN A 27 4.15 -12.73 -8.39
CA ASN A 27 2.77 -12.50 -7.98
C ASN A 27 2.61 -12.48 -6.46
N GLY A 28 3.25 -13.40 -5.72
CA GLY A 28 3.26 -13.39 -4.25
C GLY A 28 3.82 -12.08 -3.70
N LEU A 29 5.00 -11.68 -4.18
CA LEU A 29 5.64 -10.41 -3.82
C LEU A 29 4.74 -9.20 -4.11
N ARG A 30 4.10 -9.17 -5.29
CA ARG A 30 3.21 -8.09 -5.70
C ARG A 30 2.05 -7.92 -4.73
N GLU A 31 1.47 -9.00 -4.23
CA GLU A 31 0.38 -8.93 -3.26
C GLU A 31 0.87 -8.42 -1.90
N ILE A 32 2.06 -8.85 -1.44
CA ILE A 32 2.69 -8.37 -0.21
C ILE A 32 2.96 -6.86 -0.28
N VAL A 33 3.55 -6.38 -1.37
CA VAL A 33 3.84 -4.96 -1.59
C VAL A 33 2.56 -4.13 -1.65
N ARG A 34 1.51 -4.64 -2.30
CA ARG A 34 0.21 -3.96 -2.38
C ARG A 34 -0.49 -3.89 -1.03
N HIS A 35 -0.38 -4.92 -0.20
CA HIS A 35 -0.88 -4.90 1.16
C HIS A 35 -0.17 -3.79 1.94
N ALA A 36 1.16 -3.74 1.90
CA ALA A 36 1.94 -2.72 2.61
C ALA A 36 1.70 -1.28 2.11
N TYR A 37 1.47 -1.10 0.80
CA TYR A 37 1.22 0.20 0.18
C TYR A 37 0.39 0.09 -1.12
N PRO A 38 -0.94 0.28 -1.07
CA PRO A 38 -1.81 0.24 -2.24
C PRO A 38 -1.75 1.56 -3.03
N ILE A 39 -0.67 1.78 -3.79
CA ILE A 39 -0.42 3.03 -4.52
C ILE A 39 -1.58 3.47 -5.45
N SER A 40 -2.38 2.52 -5.94
CA SER A 40 -3.54 2.80 -6.80
C SER A 40 -4.60 3.66 -6.10
N ASP A 41 -4.73 3.57 -4.78
CA ASP A 41 -5.70 4.36 -4.02
C ASP A 41 -5.30 5.84 -4.03
N ASP A 42 -4.01 6.13 -3.93
CA ASP A 42 -3.48 7.49 -3.99
C ASP A 42 -3.58 8.08 -5.40
N ASP A 43 -3.34 7.28 -6.45
CA ASP A 43 -3.58 7.68 -7.84
C ASP A 43 -5.06 8.04 -8.06
N GLN A 44 -5.99 7.21 -7.58
CA GLN A 44 -7.43 7.47 -7.70
C GLN A 44 -7.83 8.76 -6.97
N ARG A 45 -7.33 8.98 -5.75
CA ARG A 45 -7.56 10.20 -4.97
C ARG A 45 -7.06 11.45 -5.70
N LEU A 46 -5.86 11.37 -6.28
CA LEU A 46 -5.30 12.47 -7.05
C LEU A 46 -6.15 12.79 -8.28
N ARG A 47 -6.51 11.79 -9.09
CA ARG A 47 -7.35 11.98 -10.28
C ARG A 47 -8.71 12.58 -9.93
N ALA A 48 -9.36 12.07 -8.88
CA ALA A 48 -10.63 12.60 -8.40
C ALA A 48 -10.50 14.07 -7.94
N ALA A 49 -9.48 14.39 -7.16
CA ALA A 49 -9.24 15.75 -6.68
C ALA A 49 -9.01 16.75 -7.82
N MET A 50 -8.30 16.34 -8.88
CA MET A 50 -8.03 17.17 -10.06
C MET A 50 -9.27 17.35 -10.95
N ALA A 51 -10.07 16.29 -11.12
CA ALA A 51 -11.30 16.34 -11.94
C ALA A 51 -12.36 17.28 -11.36
N HIS A 52 -12.45 17.39 -10.03
CA HIS A 52 -13.47 18.19 -9.35
C HIS A 52 -13.08 19.65 -9.04
N ASN A 53 -11.80 20.05 -9.22
CA ASN A 53 -11.29 21.39 -8.84
C ASN A 53 -10.55 22.10 -9.98
N SER A 54 -11.16 22.17 -11.16
CA SER A 54 -10.55 22.76 -12.37
C SER A 54 -10.08 24.21 -12.23
N GLY A 55 -10.55 24.97 -11.22
CA GLY A 55 -10.09 26.33 -10.95
C GLY A 55 -8.99 26.47 -9.88
N THR A 56 -8.73 25.44 -9.06
CA THR A 56 -7.76 25.50 -7.94
C THR A 56 -7.00 24.18 -7.68
N PRO A 57 -6.39 23.56 -8.71
CA PRO A 57 -5.70 22.26 -8.55
C PRO A 57 -4.62 22.27 -7.46
N GLY A 58 -3.93 23.40 -7.26
CA GLY A 58 -2.92 23.54 -6.19
C GLY A 58 -3.50 23.35 -4.79
N ILE A 59 -4.65 23.95 -4.48
CA ILE A 59 -5.31 23.82 -3.17
C ILE A 59 -5.75 22.38 -2.93
N ALA A 60 -6.29 21.73 -3.96
CA ALA A 60 -6.71 20.33 -3.88
C ALA A 60 -5.52 19.38 -3.65
N PHE A 61 -4.40 19.63 -4.32
CA PHE A 61 -3.15 18.87 -4.14
C PHE A 61 -2.55 19.06 -2.74
N ASP A 62 -2.49 20.30 -2.25
CA ASP A 62 -1.97 20.61 -0.91
C ASP A 62 -2.79 19.94 0.19
N ARG A 63 -4.12 19.87 0.00
CA ARG A 63 -5.00 19.16 0.93
C ARG A 63 -4.72 17.66 0.96
N LEU A 64 -4.53 17.01 -0.20
CA LEU A 64 -4.16 15.60 -0.26
C LEU A 64 -2.85 15.30 0.46
N ARG A 65 -1.88 16.22 0.40
CA ARG A 65 -0.59 16.09 1.10
C ARG A 65 -0.71 16.33 2.60
N ARG A 66 -1.54 17.29 3.01
CA ARG A 66 -1.78 17.61 4.43
C ARG A 66 -2.50 16.47 5.14
N ASP A 67 -3.52 15.91 4.48
CA ASP A 67 -4.40 14.88 5.03
C ASP A 67 -3.94 13.47 4.63
N TYR A 68 -2.65 13.32 4.27
CA TYR A 68 -2.09 12.05 3.80
C TYR A 68 -2.10 10.99 4.90
N TRP A 69 -2.50 9.78 4.55
CA TRP A 69 -2.62 8.68 5.51
C TRP A 69 -1.25 8.18 5.99
N THR A 70 -1.23 7.49 7.12
CA THR A 70 0.02 6.94 7.68
C THR A 70 0.54 5.76 6.86
N ARG A 71 1.46 6.05 5.94
CA ARG A 71 2.25 5.04 5.22
C ARG A 71 3.42 4.55 6.08
N ARG A 72 3.58 3.22 6.19
CA ARG A 72 4.74 2.59 6.82
C ARG A 72 5.73 2.09 5.76
N GLU A 73 6.99 1.98 6.16
CA GLU A 73 8.01 1.30 5.37
C GLU A 73 7.89 -0.22 5.51
N PHE A 74 8.45 -0.99 4.56
CA PHE A 74 8.36 -2.45 4.53
C PHE A 74 8.91 -3.12 5.80
N SER A 75 9.90 -2.51 6.45
CA SER A 75 10.49 -2.96 7.71
C SER A 75 9.53 -2.96 8.92
N ALA A 76 8.38 -2.32 8.80
CA ALA A 76 7.33 -2.36 9.81
C ALA A 76 6.46 -3.62 9.74
N TYR A 77 6.52 -4.37 8.64
CA TYR A 77 5.66 -5.53 8.38
C TYR A 77 6.41 -6.85 8.62
N ARG A 78 5.66 -7.87 9.03
CA ARG A 78 6.07 -9.26 9.25
C ARG A 78 5.29 -10.16 8.29
N VAL A 79 5.99 -10.87 7.41
CA VAL A 79 5.41 -11.79 6.43
C VAL A 79 5.55 -13.21 6.97
N ASP A 80 4.44 -13.95 6.98
CA ASP A 80 4.41 -15.36 7.36
C ASP A 80 5.17 -16.20 6.31
N SER A 81 6.37 -16.65 6.67
CA SER A 81 7.25 -17.43 5.80
C SER A 81 6.63 -18.78 5.40
N SER A 82 5.80 -19.36 6.28
CA SER A 82 5.13 -20.64 6.01
C SER A 82 4.08 -20.58 4.90
N ALA A 83 3.68 -19.37 4.48
CA ALA A 83 2.65 -19.16 3.47
C ALA A 83 3.21 -18.86 2.06
N ILE A 84 4.53 -18.66 1.93
CA ILE A 84 5.18 -18.21 0.68
C ILE A 84 6.33 -19.12 0.28
N GLY A 85 6.70 -19.11 -1.00
CA GLY A 85 7.85 -19.87 -1.50
C GLY A 85 9.19 -19.15 -1.28
N ALA A 86 10.29 -19.91 -1.23
CA ALA A 86 11.65 -19.41 -0.92
C ALA A 86 12.12 -18.23 -1.80
N GLU A 87 11.75 -18.19 -3.09
CA GLU A 87 12.11 -17.05 -3.94
C GLU A 87 11.37 -15.76 -3.52
N THR A 88 10.12 -15.88 -3.05
CA THR A 88 9.35 -14.75 -2.52
C THR A 88 9.96 -14.26 -1.20
N GLU A 89 10.45 -15.17 -0.34
CA GLU A 89 11.16 -14.82 0.88
C GLU A 89 12.40 -13.97 0.58
N LEU A 90 13.24 -14.40 -0.38
CA LEU A 90 14.43 -13.65 -0.80
C LEU A 90 14.09 -12.23 -1.26
N TYR A 91 13.02 -12.07 -2.03
CA TYR A 91 12.57 -10.73 -2.45
C TYR A 91 12.04 -9.90 -1.28
N CYS A 92 11.31 -10.52 -0.35
CA CYS A 92 10.82 -9.85 0.85
C CYS A 92 11.97 -9.30 1.68
N GLU A 93 13.00 -10.11 1.95
CA GLU A 93 14.20 -9.69 2.68
C GLU A 93 14.96 -8.57 1.93
N ALA A 94 15.13 -8.71 0.61
CA ALA A 94 15.81 -7.70 -0.21
C ALA A 94 15.09 -6.34 -0.21
N LEU A 95 13.76 -6.33 -0.09
CA LEU A 95 12.96 -5.11 0.06
C LEU A 95 12.88 -4.61 1.51
N GLY A 96 13.35 -5.39 2.48
CA GLY A 96 13.38 -5.02 3.90
C GLY A 96 12.13 -5.40 4.69
N PHE A 97 11.30 -6.31 4.21
CA PHE A 97 10.28 -6.96 5.04
C PHE A 97 10.94 -7.86 6.11
N LYS A 98 10.25 -8.06 7.24
CA LYS A 98 10.66 -9.08 8.22
C LYS A 98 9.92 -10.37 7.91
N LEU A 99 10.59 -11.51 8.03
CA LEU A 99 9.95 -12.82 7.97
C LEU A 99 9.56 -13.25 9.40
N ALA A 100 8.44 -13.95 9.53
CA ALA A 100 7.91 -14.51 10.76
C ALA A 100 7.58 -16.00 10.61
#